data_AF-A0AAJ1Z3H9-F1
#
_entry.id   AF-A0AAJ1Z3H9-F1
#
_cell.length_a   1.000
_cell.length_b   1.000
_cell.length_c   1.000
_cell.angle_alpha   90.00
_cell.angle_beta   90.00
_cell.angle_gamma   90.00
#
_symmetry.space_group_name_H-M   'P 1'
#
loop_
_entity.id
_entity.type
_entity.pdbx_description
1 polymer ?
#
loop_
_entity_poly.entity_id
_entity_poly.type
_entity_poly.pdbx_seq_one_letter_code
_entity_poly.pdbx_strand_id
1 'polypeptide(L)'
;MNKGKGLLLPLLLTIVLSSCQQSDIEEAKSEGSKVMDTVRNTVNKKDFLSSSVDDKARVVDLEIADTVNTSKLKKEISIQLKNQDIRPYTINISQRDMNIVKIENRWDRILSYILEELFHKKGYKGFSMRAYVESGQPIPFAIYTPINSADSGAKEFGEKIEKEIDDLLKTQQAQKWIENDLYTIEVYSQDNQRIN
;
A
#
# COMPACT_ATOMS: atom_id res chain seq x y z
N MET A 1 -81.25 41.26 -13.81
CA MET A 1 -80.64 42.49 -14.38
C MET A 1 -79.12 42.27 -14.41
N ASN A 2 -78.55 41.90 -15.56
CA ASN A 2 -77.71 42.77 -16.42
C ASN A 2 -76.45 43.29 -15.67
N LYS A 3 -75.19 43.05 -16.03
CA LYS A 3 -74.40 42.79 -17.27
C LYS A 3 -73.10 42.08 -16.81
N GLY A 4 -72.36 41.22 -17.51
CA GLY A 4 -71.89 41.24 -18.90
C GLY A 4 -70.37 41.45 -18.94
N LYS A 5 -69.65 40.61 -19.72
CA LYS A 5 -68.21 40.64 -20.12
C LYS A 5 -67.26 40.02 -19.07
N GLY A 6 -66.54 38.92 -19.28
CA GLY A 6 -65.87 38.39 -20.47
C GLY A 6 -64.44 38.90 -20.49
N LEU A 7 -63.42 38.03 -20.30
CA LEU A 7 -62.16 37.97 -21.06
C LEU A 7 -61.09 37.06 -20.39
N LEU A 8 -60.63 36.07 -21.15
CA LEU A 8 -59.30 35.43 -21.25
C LEU A 8 -58.55 34.94 -19.97
N LEU A 9 -58.33 33.62 -19.95
CA LEU A 9 -57.17 32.97 -19.34
C LEU A 9 -55.86 33.61 -19.85
N PRO A 10 -54.83 33.63 -18.99
CA PRO A 10 -53.66 32.88 -19.35
C PRO A 10 -53.17 31.94 -18.26
N LEU A 11 -52.82 30.74 -18.72
CA LEU A 11 -52.11 29.68 -18.05
C LEU A 11 -50.74 30.21 -17.56
N LEU A 12 -50.54 30.37 -16.25
CA LEU A 12 -49.23 30.62 -15.65
C LEU A 12 -48.78 29.35 -14.93
N LEU A 13 -48.09 28.49 -15.68
CA LEU A 13 -47.23 27.44 -15.16
C LEU A 13 -46.08 28.11 -14.38
N THR A 14 -46.22 28.22 -13.06
CA THR A 14 -45.06 28.47 -12.19
C THR A 14 -44.25 27.19 -12.14
N ILE A 15 -43.29 27.07 -13.05
CA ILE A 15 -42.18 26.13 -12.92
C ILE A 15 -41.37 26.63 -11.73
N VAL A 16 -41.50 25.97 -10.58
CA VAL A 16 -40.57 26.10 -9.47
C VAL A 16 -39.26 25.50 -9.98
N LEU A 17 -38.39 26.35 -10.52
CA LEU A 17 -36.98 26.03 -10.63
C LEU A 17 -36.47 25.92 -9.20
N SER A 18 -36.52 24.72 -8.62
CA SER A 18 -35.60 24.34 -7.56
C SER A 18 -34.21 24.47 -8.14
N SER A 19 -33.64 25.67 -8.03
CA SER A 19 -32.19 25.83 -8.03
C SER A 19 -31.72 25.07 -6.80
N CYS A 20 -31.39 23.79 -6.98
CA CYS A 20 -30.44 23.13 -6.12
C CYS A 20 -29.18 23.98 -6.21
N GLN A 21 -29.01 24.91 -5.27
CA GLN A 21 -27.70 25.39 -4.92
C GLN A 21 -26.96 24.13 -4.50
N GLN A 22 -26.16 23.61 -5.43
CA GLN A 22 -25.02 22.79 -5.11
C GLN A 22 -24.07 23.73 -4.40
N SER A 23 -24.39 24.04 -3.13
CA SER A 23 -23.37 24.49 -2.21
C SER A 23 -22.40 23.33 -2.17
N ASP A 24 -21.19 23.57 -2.68
CA ASP A 24 -20.02 22.78 -2.35
C ASP A 24 -19.85 22.86 -0.82
N ILE A 25 -20.62 22.05 -0.11
CA ILE A 25 -20.35 21.73 1.29
C ILE A 25 -19.12 20.85 1.17
N GLU A 26 -17.93 21.45 1.22
CA GLU A 26 -16.74 20.72 1.63
C GLU A 26 -17.11 20.01 2.92
N GLU A 27 -17.34 18.71 2.82
CA GLU A 27 -17.63 17.87 3.96
C GLU A 27 -16.49 18.09 4.95
N ALA A 28 -16.82 18.62 6.14
CA ALA A 28 -15.80 19.02 7.09
C ALA A 28 -14.90 17.81 7.41
N LYS A 29 -13.63 17.87 6.99
CA LYS A 29 -12.66 16.78 7.20
C LYS A 29 -12.67 16.32 8.66
N SER A 30 -12.68 15.01 8.88
CA SER A 30 -12.53 14.43 10.21
C SER A 30 -11.23 14.91 10.86
N GLU A 31 -11.18 14.92 12.20
CA GLU A 31 -9.96 15.27 12.94
C GLU A 31 -8.78 14.39 12.49
N GLY A 32 -8.99 13.08 12.35
CA GLY A 32 -7.98 12.16 11.85
C GLY A 32 -7.47 12.46 10.45
N SER A 33 -8.35 12.89 9.55
CA SER A 33 -7.92 13.32 8.21
C SER A 33 -7.03 14.56 8.29
N LYS A 34 -7.34 15.52 9.15
CA LYS A 34 -6.49 16.71 9.36
C LYS A 34 -5.15 16.34 9.99
N VAL A 35 -5.15 15.38 10.92
CA VAL A 35 -3.93 14.84 11.53
C VAL A 35 -3.05 14.17 10.48
N MET A 36 -3.64 13.30 9.64
CA MET A 36 -2.94 12.63 8.54
C MET A 36 -2.35 13.64 7.55
N ASP A 37 -3.11 14.66 7.17
CA ASP A 37 -2.63 15.73 6.29
C ASP A 37 -1.45 16.49 6.93
N THR A 38 -1.54 16.79 8.23
CA THR A 38 -0.47 17.45 8.97
C THR A 38 0.80 16.62 8.99
N VAL A 39 0.69 15.31 9.27
CA VAL A 39 1.84 14.39 9.26
C VAL A 39 2.48 14.36 7.87
N ARG A 40 1.69 14.14 6.81
CA ARG A 40 2.20 14.08 5.43
C ARG A 40 2.85 15.37 4.95
N ASN A 41 2.33 16.52 5.38
CA ASN A 41 2.87 17.82 5.01
C ASN A 41 4.13 18.20 5.79
N THR A 42 4.31 17.64 7.00
CA THR A 42 5.48 17.92 7.85
C THR A 42 6.66 17.03 7.49
N VAL A 43 6.42 15.76 7.16
CA VAL A 43 7.48 14.82 6.81
C VAL A 43 7.94 15.08 5.37
N ASN A 44 9.25 15.13 5.13
CA ASN A 44 9.76 15.21 3.77
C ASN A 44 9.34 13.94 3.00
N LYS A 45 8.74 14.12 1.82
CA LYS A 45 8.24 13.03 0.98
C LYS A 45 9.26 11.92 0.72
N LYS A 46 10.56 12.24 0.63
CA LYS A 46 11.62 11.25 0.38
C LYS A 46 11.90 10.35 1.59
N ASP A 47 11.56 10.84 2.79
CA ASP A 47 11.82 10.19 4.06
C ASP A 47 10.55 9.54 4.62
N PHE A 48 9.38 9.79 4.03
CA PHE A 48 8.10 9.23 4.44
C PHE A 48 7.89 7.83 3.85
N LEU A 49 7.55 6.85 4.70
CA LEU A 49 7.25 5.48 4.28
C LEU A 49 5.77 5.16 4.45
N SER A 50 5.28 5.20 5.69
CA SER A 50 3.89 4.86 6.00
C SER A 50 3.40 5.62 7.22
N SER A 51 2.08 5.78 7.34
CA SER A 51 1.48 6.32 8.56
C SER A 51 0.05 5.84 8.74
N SER A 52 -0.35 5.66 10.00
CA SER A 52 -1.72 5.38 10.42
C SER A 52 -2.15 6.38 11.49
N VAL A 53 -3.47 6.57 11.61
CA VAL A 53 -4.05 7.39 12.66
C VAL A 53 -5.19 6.60 13.30
N ASP A 54 -5.12 6.42 14.62
CA ASP A 54 -6.22 5.97 15.45
C ASP A 54 -6.80 7.19 16.18
N ASP A 55 -7.92 7.71 15.68
CA ASP A 55 -8.61 8.87 16.25
C ASP A 55 -9.15 8.61 17.67
N LYS A 56 -9.53 7.37 17.98
CA LYS A 56 -10.10 7.01 19.28
C LYS A 56 -9.01 6.98 20.34
N ALA A 57 -7.89 6.31 20.02
CA ALA A 57 -6.73 6.24 20.90
C ALA A 57 -5.88 7.53 20.86
N ARG A 58 -6.10 8.39 19.85
CA ARG A 58 -5.29 9.57 19.53
C ARG A 58 -3.81 9.21 19.32
N VAL A 59 -3.59 8.15 18.55
CA VAL A 59 -2.24 7.64 18.23
C VAL A 59 -1.98 7.83 16.75
N VAL A 60 -0.77 8.30 16.44
CA VAL A 60 -0.19 8.27 15.09
C VAL A 60 0.97 7.29 15.13
N ASP A 61 0.93 6.26 14.30
CA ASP A 61 2.11 5.45 14.01
C ASP A 61 2.69 5.92 12.67
N LEU A 62 3.96 6.26 12.66
CA LEU A 62 4.66 6.85 11.52
C LEU A 62 5.97 6.08 11.27
N GLU A 63 6.15 5.59 10.06
CA GLU A 63 7.38 4.95 9.60
C GLU A 63 8.12 5.90 8.65
N ILE A 64 9.40 6.14 8.93
CA ILE A 64 10.24 7.08 8.17
C ILE A 64 11.67 6.58 7.99
N ALA A 65 12.47 7.30 7.19
CA ALA A 65 13.89 7.06 7.06
C ALA A 65 14.65 7.19 8.39
N ASP A 66 15.64 6.32 8.58
CA ASP A 66 16.57 6.31 9.72
C ASP A 66 17.45 7.56 9.84
N THR A 67 17.62 8.31 8.74
CA THR A 67 18.35 9.59 8.75
C THR A 67 17.61 10.75 9.42
N VAL A 68 16.31 10.59 9.73
CA VAL A 68 15.49 11.69 10.26
C VAL A 68 15.67 11.87 11.76
N ASN A 69 15.77 13.13 12.23
CA ASN A 69 15.72 13.44 13.65
C ASN A 69 14.28 13.34 14.19
N THR A 70 13.96 12.19 14.78
CA THR A 70 12.60 11.87 15.25
C THR A 70 12.10 12.83 16.32
N SER A 71 12.96 13.28 17.24
CA SER A 71 12.57 14.19 18.31
C SER A 71 12.20 15.58 17.79
N LYS A 72 12.93 16.08 16.79
CA LYS A 72 12.59 17.33 16.11
C LYS A 72 11.27 17.18 15.35
N LEU A 73 11.12 16.10 14.59
CA LEU A 73 9.92 15.86 13.78
C LEU A 73 8.66 15.73 14.65
N LYS A 74 8.71 14.97 15.75
CA LYS A 74 7.57 14.86 16.70
C LYS A 74 7.14 16.23 17.21
N LYS A 75 8.08 17.07 17.61
CA LYS A 75 7.80 18.44 18.08
C LYS A 75 7.13 19.28 17.00
N GLU A 76 7.64 19.21 15.78
CA GLU A 76 7.09 19.96 14.65
C GLU A 76 5.65 19.56 14.33
N ILE A 77 5.36 18.25 14.24
CA ILE A 77 4.00 17.74 14.05
C ILE A 77 3.09 18.20 15.19
N SER A 78 3.53 18.06 16.45
CA SER A 78 2.73 18.50 17.61
C SER A 78 2.42 20.01 17.59
N ILE A 79 3.37 20.84 17.16
CA ILE A 79 3.15 22.29 17.01
C ILE A 79 2.12 22.56 15.91
N GLN A 80 2.24 21.91 14.75
CA GLN A 80 1.30 22.10 13.64
C GLN A 80 -0.12 21.65 13.97
N LEU A 81 -0.29 20.55 14.72
CA LEU A 81 -1.59 20.10 15.21
C LEU A 81 -2.18 21.12 16.19
N LYS A 82 -1.37 21.61 17.13
CA LYS A 82 -1.81 22.62 18.09
C LYS A 82 -2.26 23.91 17.42
N ASN A 83 -1.57 24.36 16.37
CA ASN A 83 -1.94 25.55 15.60
C ASN A 83 -3.27 25.42 14.85
N GLN A 84 -3.77 24.19 14.68
CA GLN A 84 -5.08 23.88 14.09
C GLN A 84 -6.15 23.60 15.14
N ASP A 85 -5.89 23.93 16.41
CA ASP A 85 -6.75 23.62 17.57
C ASP A 85 -7.07 22.11 17.72
N ILE A 86 -6.21 21.25 17.16
CA ILE A 86 -6.33 19.79 17.29
C ILE A 86 -5.68 19.39 18.62
N ARG A 87 -6.42 18.64 19.44
CA ARG A 87 -5.89 18.15 20.72
C ARG A 87 -4.68 17.23 20.47
N PRO A 88 -3.77 17.06 21.44
CA PRO A 88 -2.55 16.28 21.24
C PRO A 88 -2.81 14.83 20.78
N TYR A 89 -1.93 14.31 19.93
CA TYR A 89 -1.80 12.90 19.58
C TYR A 89 -0.47 12.37 20.11
N THR A 90 -0.46 11.10 20.53
CA THR A 90 0.78 10.36 20.78
C THR A 90 1.37 9.97 19.42
N ILE A 91 2.60 10.40 19.15
CA ILE A 91 3.29 10.12 17.89
C ILE A 91 4.35 9.05 18.12
N ASN A 92 4.08 7.86 17.64
CA ASN A 92 5.03 6.75 17.58
C ASN A 92 5.78 6.82 16.25
N ILE A 93 7.11 6.69 16.31
CA ILE A 93 7.94 6.71 15.11
C ILE A 93 8.80 5.47 15.09
N SER A 94 8.69 4.69 14.03
CA SER A 94 9.66 3.67 13.64
C SER A 94 10.52 4.19 12.50
N GLN A 95 11.76 3.71 12.45
CA GLN A 95 12.74 4.12 11.44
C GLN A 95 13.24 2.92 10.64
N ARG A 96 13.50 3.13 9.35
CA ARG A 96 14.00 2.10 8.43
C ARG A 96 15.16 2.63 7.60
N ASP A 97 16.08 1.73 7.27
CA ASP A 97 17.14 1.98 6.28
C ASP A 97 16.52 2.07 4.88
N MET A 98 16.68 3.23 4.25
CA MET A 98 16.12 3.50 2.92
C MET A 98 16.77 2.68 1.79
N ASN A 99 17.97 2.14 1.99
CA ASN A 99 18.58 1.23 1.03
C ASN A 99 17.88 -0.13 1.06
N ILE A 100 17.56 -0.64 2.26
CA ILE A 100 16.75 -1.86 2.42
C ILE A 100 15.38 -1.66 1.77
N VAL A 101 14.70 -0.55 2.06
CA VAL A 101 13.37 -0.26 1.49
C VAL A 101 13.40 -0.17 -0.04
N LYS A 102 14.47 0.35 -0.65
CA LYS A 102 14.61 0.38 -2.12
C LYS A 102 14.72 -1.02 -2.71
N ILE A 103 15.48 -1.91 -2.05
CA ILE A 103 15.61 -3.31 -2.46
C ILE A 103 14.23 -3.98 -2.31
N GLU A 104 13.57 -3.86 -1.16
CA GLU A 104 12.22 -4.40 -0.93
C GLU A 104 11.24 -3.97 -2.02
N ASN A 105 11.19 -2.68 -2.36
CA ASN A 105 10.33 -2.17 -3.43
C ASN A 105 10.62 -2.75 -4.82
N ARG A 106 11.90 -3.04 -5.13
CA ARG A 106 12.25 -3.73 -6.38
C ARG A 106 11.81 -5.18 -6.34
N TRP A 107 11.97 -5.85 -5.21
CA TRP A 107 11.55 -7.23 -5.01
C TRP A 107 10.03 -7.40 -5.01
N ASP A 108 9.25 -6.45 -4.49
CA ASP A 108 7.78 -6.47 -4.61
C ASP A 108 7.30 -6.48 -6.07
N ARG A 109 8.05 -5.80 -6.97
CA ARG A 109 7.78 -5.85 -8.42
C ARG A 109 8.12 -7.21 -9.00
N ILE A 110 9.22 -7.82 -8.56
CA ILE A 110 9.62 -9.18 -8.96
C ILE A 110 8.56 -10.20 -8.49
N LEU A 111 8.10 -10.10 -7.25
CA LEU A 111 7.04 -10.95 -6.70
C LEU A 111 5.75 -10.83 -7.52
N SER A 112 5.33 -9.61 -7.82
CA SER A 112 4.15 -9.35 -8.66
C SER A 112 4.33 -9.92 -10.08
N TYR A 113 5.53 -9.78 -10.65
CA TYR A 113 5.85 -10.31 -11.98
C TYR A 113 5.81 -11.84 -12.02
N ILE A 114 6.34 -12.53 -11.01
CA ILE A 114 6.25 -13.99 -10.91
C ILE A 114 4.81 -14.44 -10.71
N LEU A 115 4.05 -13.75 -9.86
CA LEU A 115 2.64 -14.05 -9.64
C LEU A 115 1.87 -14.04 -10.97
N GLU A 116 2.06 -13.02 -11.79
CA GLU A 116 1.37 -12.90 -13.07
C GLU A 116 1.92 -13.84 -14.15
N GLU A 117 3.24 -13.77 -14.41
CA GLU A 117 3.84 -14.47 -15.55
C GLU A 117 3.97 -15.98 -15.35
N LEU A 118 4.15 -16.41 -14.09
CA LEU A 118 4.30 -17.82 -13.77
C LEU A 118 3.00 -18.38 -13.19
N PHE A 119 2.55 -17.87 -12.04
CA PHE A 119 1.51 -18.55 -11.30
C PHE A 119 0.13 -18.42 -11.96
N HIS A 120 -0.30 -17.22 -12.32
CA HIS A 120 -1.57 -17.02 -12.99
C HIS A 120 -1.59 -17.65 -14.39
N LYS A 121 -0.59 -17.37 -15.22
CA LYS A 121 -0.55 -17.88 -16.61
C LYS A 121 -0.43 -19.40 -16.72
N LYS A 122 0.33 -20.05 -15.82
CA LYS A 122 0.45 -21.52 -15.81
C LYS A 122 -0.58 -22.20 -14.90
N GLY A 123 -1.43 -21.44 -14.22
CA GLY A 123 -2.49 -21.97 -13.38
C GLY A 123 -2.02 -22.59 -12.06
N TYR A 124 -0.85 -22.21 -11.55
CA TYR A 124 -0.43 -22.57 -10.20
C TYR A 124 -1.32 -21.87 -9.17
N LYS A 125 -1.77 -22.63 -8.17
CA LYS A 125 -2.67 -22.15 -7.11
C LYS A 125 -2.09 -22.48 -5.74
N GLY A 126 -2.40 -21.66 -4.74
CA GLY A 126 -1.99 -21.89 -3.36
C GLY A 126 -0.51 -21.65 -3.08
N PHE A 127 0.19 -20.95 -3.99
CA PHE A 127 1.57 -20.53 -3.78
C PHE A 127 1.60 -19.22 -3.00
N SER A 128 2.63 -19.04 -2.17
CA SER A 128 2.99 -17.73 -1.63
C SER A 128 4.49 -17.52 -1.73
N MET A 129 4.92 -16.26 -1.69
CA MET A 129 6.31 -15.90 -1.90
C MET A 129 6.75 -14.82 -0.93
N ARG A 130 8.03 -14.83 -0.55
CA ARG A 130 8.63 -13.78 0.26
C ARG A 130 10.11 -13.62 -0.06
N ALA A 131 10.54 -12.37 -0.24
CA ALA A 131 11.94 -11.99 -0.27
C ALA A 131 12.32 -11.44 1.10
N TYR A 132 13.35 -12.00 1.73
CA TYR A 132 13.86 -11.51 3.01
C TYR A 132 15.07 -10.62 2.78
N VAL A 133 14.86 -9.30 2.82
CA VAL A 133 15.93 -8.33 2.56
C VAL A 133 16.65 -8.00 3.86
N GLU A 134 17.93 -8.36 3.92
CA GLU A 134 18.84 -7.99 5.00
C GLU A 134 20.11 -7.35 4.44
N SER A 135 20.65 -6.36 5.16
CA SER A 135 21.80 -5.61 4.70
C SER A 135 23.04 -6.50 4.56
N GLY A 136 23.64 -6.49 3.37
CA GLY A 136 24.90 -7.20 3.09
C GLY A 136 24.77 -8.72 2.97
N GLN A 137 23.56 -9.29 3.01
CA GLN A 137 23.33 -10.72 2.82
C GLN A 137 22.68 -10.99 1.45
N PRO A 138 22.93 -12.16 0.83
CA PRO A 138 22.08 -12.64 -0.25
C PRO A 138 20.63 -12.74 0.21
N ILE A 139 19.69 -12.36 -0.65
CA ILE A 139 18.26 -12.35 -0.37
C ILE A 139 17.73 -13.79 -0.45
N PRO A 140 17.28 -14.39 0.66
CA PRO A 140 16.51 -15.63 0.61
C PRO A 140 15.17 -15.33 -0.06
N PHE A 141 14.96 -15.91 -1.23
CA PHE A 141 13.72 -15.83 -1.96
C PHE A 141 12.94 -17.11 -1.77
N ALA A 142 12.03 -17.09 -0.79
CA ALA A 142 11.25 -18.23 -0.38
C ALA A 142 9.95 -18.34 -1.18
N ILE A 143 9.68 -19.56 -1.66
CA ILE A 143 8.45 -19.93 -2.37
C ILE A 143 7.78 -21.07 -1.62
N TYR A 144 6.60 -20.82 -1.11
CA TYR A 144 5.81 -21.80 -0.38
C TYR A 144 4.79 -22.43 -1.32
N THR A 145 4.81 -23.76 -1.37
CA THR A 145 3.97 -24.58 -2.24
C THR A 145 2.82 -25.21 -1.44
N PRO A 146 1.72 -25.61 -2.09
CA PRO A 146 0.59 -26.27 -1.41
C PRO A 146 0.77 -27.79 -1.21
N ILE A 147 1.94 -28.35 -1.53
CA ILE A 147 2.19 -29.80 -1.43
C ILE A 147 2.89 -30.14 -0.13
N ASN A 148 2.75 -31.37 0.35
CA ASN A 148 3.50 -31.84 1.52
C ASN A 148 4.86 -32.37 1.10
N SER A 149 5.85 -32.24 1.97
CA SER A 149 7.20 -32.76 1.74
C SER A 149 7.24 -34.29 1.55
N ALA A 150 6.27 -34.99 2.14
CA ALA A 150 6.13 -36.44 2.06
C ALA A 150 5.45 -36.92 0.76
N ASP A 151 4.91 -36.00 -0.07
CA ASP A 151 4.28 -36.37 -1.33
C ASP A 151 5.30 -36.97 -2.28
N SER A 152 4.93 -38.05 -2.97
CA SER A 152 5.79 -38.66 -3.99
C SER A 152 6.11 -37.64 -5.09
N GLY A 153 7.39 -37.35 -5.31
CA GLY A 153 7.84 -36.34 -6.27
C GLY A 153 7.93 -34.90 -5.73
N ALA A 154 7.77 -34.67 -4.42
CA ALA A 154 7.90 -33.32 -3.84
C ALA A 154 9.24 -32.65 -4.19
N LYS A 155 10.35 -33.41 -4.17
CA LYS A 155 11.67 -32.90 -4.55
C LYS A 155 11.74 -32.51 -6.02
N GLU A 156 11.29 -33.38 -6.92
CA GLU A 156 11.25 -33.10 -8.37
C GLU A 156 10.36 -31.89 -8.68
N PHE A 157 9.26 -31.73 -7.94
CA PHE A 157 8.41 -30.55 -8.04
C PHE A 157 9.13 -29.28 -7.56
N GLY A 158 9.84 -29.35 -6.43
CA GLY A 158 10.65 -28.25 -5.91
C GLY A 158 11.70 -27.78 -6.92
N GLU A 159 12.48 -28.71 -7.46
CA GLU A 159 13.49 -28.45 -8.51
C GLU A 159 12.87 -27.84 -9.79
N LYS A 160 11.67 -28.32 -10.18
CA LYS A 160 10.93 -27.74 -11.31
C LYS A 160 10.54 -26.29 -11.03
N ILE A 161 9.98 -26.00 -9.86
CA ILE A 161 9.56 -24.63 -9.49
C ILE A 161 10.77 -23.70 -9.42
N GLU A 162 11.87 -24.15 -8.79
CA GLU A 162 13.12 -23.39 -8.75
C GLU A 162 13.58 -23.02 -10.16
N LYS A 163 13.61 -23.98 -11.08
CA LYS A 163 14.03 -23.75 -12.47
C LYS A 163 13.11 -22.75 -13.19
N GLU A 164 11.79 -22.92 -13.08
CA GLU A 164 10.85 -22.03 -13.77
C GLU A 164 10.93 -20.58 -13.25
N ILE A 165 11.20 -20.41 -11.95
CA ILE A 165 11.43 -19.11 -11.35
C ILE A 165 12.78 -18.54 -11.81
N ASP A 166 13.85 -19.32 -11.75
CA ASP A 166 15.19 -18.90 -12.19
C ASP A 166 15.18 -18.45 -13.67
N ASP A 167 14.52 -19.21 -14.54
CA ASP A 167 14.34 -18.86 -15.95
C ASP A 167 13.61 -17.51 -16.10
N LEU A 168 12.59 -17.26 -15.27
CA LEU A 168 11.85 -16.00 -15.28
C LEU A 168 12.69 -14.83 -14.73
N LEU A 169 13.47 -15.05 -13.68
CA LEU A 169 14.37 -14.05 -13.09
C LEU A 169 15.51 -13.66 -14.03
N LYS A 170 15.90 -14.55 -14.96
CA LYS A 170 16.89 -14.27 -16.02
C LYS A 170 16.35 -13.43 -17.18
N THR A 171 15.05 -13.16 -17.24
CA THR A 171 14.47 -12.30 -18.28
C THR A 171 14.98 -10.87 -18.16
N GLN A 172 15.09 -10.16 -19.30
CA GLN A 172 15.52 -8.75 -19.31
C GLN A 172 14.65 -7.85 -18.42
N GLN A 173 13.36 -8.19 -18.26
CA GLN A 173 12.45 -7.42 -17.42
C GLN A 173 12.78 -7.61 -15.93
N ALA A 174 12.94 -8.84 -15.46
CA ALA A 174 13.30 -9.11 -14.07
C ALA A 174 14.70 -8.57 -13.73
N GLN A 175 15.67 -8.72 -14.61
CA GLN A 175 17.04 -8.22 -14.41
C GLN A 175 17.13 -6.69 -14.23
N LYS A 176 16.20 -5.93 -14.83
CA LYS A 176 16.11 -4.47 -14.59
C LYS A 176 15.75 -4.11 -13.15
N TRP A 177 15.08 -5.02 -12.43
CA TRP A 177 14.72 -4.81 -11.02
C TRP A 177 15.68 -5.51 -10.07
N ILE A 178 16.24 -6.67 -10.43
CA ILE A 178 17.24 -7.36 -9.60
C ILE A 178 18.54 -6.56 -9.52
N GLU A 179 18.94 -5.93 -10.64
CA GLU A 179 20.24 -5.25 -10.77
C GLU A 179 21.40 -6.19 -10.39
N ASN A 180 22.08 -5.95 -9.28
CA ASN A 180 23.20 -6.76 -8.79
C ASN A 180 22.88 -7.47 -7.47
N ASP A 181 21.60 -7.57 -7.10
CA ASP A 181 21.20 -8.22 -5.86
C ASP A 181 21.57 -9.70 -5.91
N LEU A 182 22.28 -10.18 -4.89
CA LEU A 182 22.53 -11.59 -4.69
C LEU A 182 21.28 -12.22 -4.07
N TYR A 183 20.88 -13.39 -4.54
CA TYR A 183 19.71 -14.10 -4.02
C TYR A 183 19.86 -15.63 -4.09
N THR A 184 19.08 -16.33 -3.28
CA THR A 184 18.91 -17.78 -3.32
C THR A 184 17.44 -18.12 -3.50
N ILE A 185 17.12 -19.10 -4.34
CA ILE A 185 15.75 -19.59 -4.52
C ILE A 185 15.53 -20.77 -3.59
N GLU A 186 14.54 -20.67 -2.72
CA GLU A 186 14.24 -21.68 -1.71
C GLU A 186 12.77 -22.09 -1.82
N VAL A 187 12.54 -23.33 -2.23
CA VAL A 187 11.18 -23.86 -2.41
C VAL A 187 10.83 -24.70 -1.19
N TYR A 188 9.74 -24.32 -0.53
CA TYR A 188 9.22 -24.95 0.68
C TYR A 188 7.90 -25.66 0.40
N SER A 189 7.72 -26.80 1.04
CA SER A 189 6.43 -27.49 1.14
C SER A 189 5.49 -26.78 2.12
N GLN A 190 4.23 -27.20 2.15
CA GLN A 190 3.20 -26.71 3.08
C GLN A 190 3.59 -26.95 4.56
N ASP A 191 4.32 -28.01 4.85
CA ASP A 191 4.88 -28.35 6.16
C ASP A 191 6.26 -27.70 6.43
N ASN A 192 6.59 -26.64 5.69
CA ASN A 192 7.79 -25.81 5.83
C ASN A 192 9.12 -26.58 5.69
N GLN A 193 9.13 -27.70 4.98
CA GLN A 193 10.37 -28.39 4.63
C GLN A 193 10.87 -27.87 3.29
N ARG A 194 12.18 -27.68 3.16
CA ARG A 194 12.79 -27.34 1.89
C ARG A 194 12.73 -28.55 0.96
N ILE A 195 12.27 -28.35 -0.27
CA ILE A 195 12.06 -29.40 -1.28
C ILE A 195 12.92 -29.20 -2.54
N ASN A 196 13.89 -28.29 -2.52
CA ASN A 196 14.94 -28.15 -3.55
C ASN A 196 16.35 -28.17 -2.96
#